data_AF-A0A929ZM72-F1
#
_entry.id   AF-A0A929ZM72-F1
#
_cell.length_a   1.000
_cell.length_b   1.000
_cell.length_c   1.000
_cell.angle_alpha   90.00
_cell.angle_beta   90.00
_cell.angle_gamma   90.00
#
_symmetry.space_group_name_H-M   'P 1'
#
loop_
_entity.id
_entity.type
_entity.pdbx_description
1 polymer ?
#
loop_
_entity_poly.entity_id
_entity_poly.type
_entity_poly.pdbx_seq_one_letter_code
_entity_poly.pdbx_strand_id
1 'polypeptide(L)'
;GLRGAAAIAFAIMVVNQYKSSPVDIFHIVFGVCLISSLIQGSSMKWVTEKLQMIDPRNEVLRTFNYYVGKGNITFVKSVVDEGGILAHRQIKDISLDKHLIIAKVIRDEKPLVPNGSLVLQPNDIIVWSGEEYFDPNGQDLIEFTVTEHHAWNHKYIRDLNLPDNKLIISINRNDEIIPATGSTLIQTEDRVLLFKGKNTK
;
A
#
# COMPACT_ATOMS: atom_id res chain seq x y z
N GLY A 1 -9.25 -24.19 4.45
CA GLY A 1 -9.74 -23.36 5.57
C GLY A 1 -9.43 -24.01 6.91
N LEU A 2 -9.47 -23.26 8.01
CA LEU A 2 -9.15 -23.71 9.40
C LEU A 2 -9.84 -25.02 9.85
N ARG A 3 -10.89 -25.48 9.15
CA ARG A 3 -11.60 -26.73 9.43
C ARG A 3 -10.94 -28.00 8.87
N GLY A 4 -10.10 -27.91 7.84
CA GLY A 4 -9.44 -29.08 7.22
C GLY A 4 -8.28 -29.65 8.04
N ALA A 5 -7.57 -28.79 8.77
CA ALA A 5 -6.40 -29.18 9.57
C ALA A 5 -6.77 -30.12 10.73
N ALA A 6 -7.93 -29.89 11.37
CA ALA A 6 -8.43 -30.74 12.45
C ALA A 6 -8.76 -32.17 11.96
N ALA A 7 -9.39 -32.30 10.79
CA ALA A 7 -9.73 -33.61 10.21
C ALA A 7 -8.49 -34.45 9.90
N ILE A 8 -7.42 -33.82 9.37
CA ILE A 8 -6.13 -34.48 9.13
C ILE A 8 -5.50 -34.93 10.46
N ALA A 9 -5.53 -34.09 11.51
CA ALA A 9 -5.00 -34.44 12.82
C ALA A 9 -5.76 -35.63 13.46
N PHE A 10 -7.09 -35.68 13.36
CA PHE A 10 -7.89 -36.82 13.81
C PHE A 10 -7.61 -38.09 13.01
N ALA A 11 -7.42 -37.98 11.69
CA ALA A 11 -7.06 -39.14 10.87
C ALA A 11 -5.70 -39.73 11.26
N ILE A 12 -4.70 -38.89 11.55
CA ILE A 12 -3.39 -39.32 12.06
C ILE A 12 -3.55 -40.02 13.43
N MET A 13 -4.38 -39.47 14.32
CA MET A 13 -4.63 -40.07 15.63
C MET A 13 -5.23 -41.49 15.52
N VAL A 14 -6.21 -41.68 14.62
CA VAL A 14 -6.86 -42.98 14.39
C VAL A 14 -5.88 -44.00 13.79
N VAL A 15 -5.09 -43.62 12.78
CA VAL A 15 -4.09 -44.50 12.16
C VAL A 15 -3.03 -44.93 13.17
N ASN A 16 -2.63 -44.05 14.08
CA ASN A 16 -1.64 -44.38 15.12
C ASN A 16 -2.19 -45.32 16.22
N GLN A 17 -3.50 -45.35 16.46
CA GLN A 17 -4.11 -46.23 17.46
C GLN A 17 -4.44 -47.63 16.95
N TYR A 18 -4.72 -47.78 15.65
CA TYR A 18 -5.14 -49.06 15.06
C TYR A 18 -4.10 -49.58 14.07
N LYS A 19 -3.21 -50.48 14.54
CA LYS A 19 -2.12 -51.11 13.76
C LYS A 19 -2.57 -51.93 12.53
N SER A 20 -3.87 -52.23 12.38
CA SER A 20 -4.39 -53.17 11.39
C SER A 20 -5.51 -52.63 10.50
N SER A 21 -5.70 -51.31 10.41
CA SER A 21 -6.50 -50.72 9.32
C SER A 21 -5.58 -49.87 8.45
N PRO A 22 -5.39 -50.23 7.18
CA PRO A 22 -4.34 -49.69 6.34
C PRO A 22 -4.66 -48.23 6.03
N VAL A 23 -3.67 -47.35 6.16
CA VAL A 23 -3.22 -46.31 5.19
C VAL A 23 -4.30 -45.50 4.40
N ASP A 24 -5.37 -46.14 3.93
CA ASP A 24 -6.52 -45.59 3.22
C ASP A 24 -7.28 -44.50 3.98
N ILE A 25 -7.50 -44.62 5.30
CA ILE A 25 -8.24 -43.59 6.06
C ILE A 25 -7.50 -42.26 6.01
N PHE A 26 -6.19 -42.29 6.22
CA PHE A 26 -5.37 -41.09 6.13
C PHE A 26 -5.38 -40.53 4.71
N HIS A 27 -5.17 -41.36 3.68
CA HIS A 27 -5.14 -40.88 2.30
C HIS A 27 -6.48 -40.34 1.81
N ILE A 28 -7.60 -40.94 2.21
CA ILE A 28 -8.94 -40.46 1.87
C ILE A 28 -9.19 -39.10 2.54
N VAL A 29 -8.94 -38.99 3.85
CA VAL A 29 -9.17 -37.73 4.59
C VAL A 29 -8.23 -36.65 4.09
N PHE A 30 -6.95 -36.98 3.86
CA PHE A 30 -5.98 -36.07 3.29
C PHE A 30 -6.38 -35.62 1.89
N GLY A 31 -6.76 -36.55 1.00
CA GLY A 31 -7.19 -36.25 -0.36
C GLY A 31 -8.42 -35.35 -0.41
N VAL A 32 -9.45 -35.64 0.40
CA VAL A 32 -10.66 -34.80 0.50
C VAL A 32 -10.32 -33.42 1.04
N CYS A 33 -9.48 -33.31 2.07
CA CYS A 33 -9.07 -32.01 2.62
C CYS A 33 -8.22 -31.20 1.64
N LEU A 34 -7.34 -31.84 0.88
CA LEU A 34 -6.51 -31.21 -0.13
C LEU A 34 -7.37 -30.69 -1.29
N ILE A 35 -8.20 -31.54 -1.88
CA ILE A 35 -9.11 -31.16 -2.98
C ILE A 35 -10.07 -30.07 -2.52
N SER A 36 -10.64 -30.18 -1.32
CA SER A 36 -11.53 -29.16 -0.75
C SER A 36 -10.83 -27.81 -0.58
N SER A 37 -9.58 -27.82 -0.10
CA SER A 37 -8.79 -26.60 0.08
C SER A 37 -8.40 -25.97 -1.25
N LEU A 38 -8.10 -26.77 -2.28
CA LEU A 38 -7.83 -26.30 -3.64
C LEU A 38 -9.06 -25.65 -4.27
N ILE A 39 -10.23 -26.30 -4.17
CA ILE A 39 -11.49 -25.77 -4.70
C ILE A 39 -11.86 -24.48 -3.96
N GLN A 40 -11.90 -24.50 -2.62
CA GLN A 40 -12.28 -23.32 -1.82
C GLN A 40 -11.29 -22.17 -1.99
N GLY A 41 -9.99 -22.45 -2.05
CA GLY A 41 -8.95 -21.45 -2.29
C GLY A 41 -9.11 -20.80 -3.67
N SER A 42 -9.38 -21.59 -4.71
CA SER A 42 -9.54 -21.09 -6.08
C SER A 42 -10.87 -20.34 -6.26
N SER A 43 -11.95 -20.80 -5.62
CA SER A 43 -13.26 -20.13 -5.66
C SER A 43 -13.29 -18.81 -4.90
N MET A 44 -12.39 -18.59 -3.93
CA MET A 44 -12.38 -17.36 -3.13
C MET A 44 -12.20 -16.13 -4.03
N LYS A 45 -11.22 -16.15 -4.94
CA LYS A 45 -10.96 -15.05 -5.87
C LYS A 45 -12.23 -14.70 -6.66
N TRP A 46 -12.86 -15.71 -7.25
CA TRP A 46 -14.08 -15.55 -8.04
C TRP A 46 -15.24 -14.98 -7.22
N VAL A 47 -15.46 -15.45 -5.98
CA VAL A 47 -16.51 -14.91 -5.09
C VAL A 47 -16.22 -13.46 -4.73
N THR A 48 -14.97 -13.13 -4.39
CA THR A 48 -14.58 -11.77 -4.02
C THR A 48 -14.69 -10.79 -5.20
N GLU A 49 -14.38 -11.23 -6.42
CA GLU A 49 -14.59 -10.44 -7.65
C GLU A 49 -16.08 -10.16 -7.88
N LYS A 50 -16.93 -11.20 -7.77
CA LYS A 50 -18.37 -11.08 -8.00
C LYS A 50 -19.07 -10.20 -6.96
N LEU A 51 -18.59 -10.20 -5.72
CA LEU A 51 -19.11 -9.36 -4.63
C LEU A 51 -18.49 -7.95 -4.61
N GLN A 52 -17.65 -7.59 -5.58
CA GLN A 52 -16.91 -6.32 -5.60
C GLN A 52 -16.13 -6.05 -4.31
N MET A 53 -15.65 -7.10 -3.65
CA MET A 53 -14.80 -7.00 -2.45
C MET A 53 -13.31 -6.81 -2.80
N ILE A 54 -12.95 -6.88 -4.08
CA ILE A 54 -11.59 -6.63 -4.56
C ILE A 54 -11.51 -5.18 -5.01
N ASP A 55 -10.69 -4.39 -4.33
CA ASP A 55 -10.22 -3.10 -4.85
C ASP A 55 -8.89 -3.33 -5.58
N PRO A 56 -8.86 -3.35 -6.92
CA PRO A 56 -7.64 -3.60 -7.70
C PRO A 56 -6.61 -2.48 -7.56
N ARG A 57 -6.98 -1.33 -6.98
CA ARG A 57 -6.04 -0.22 -6.69
C ARG A 57 -5.52 -0.29 -5.27
N ASN A 58 -6.23 -0.97 -4.38
CA ASN A 58 -5.80 -1.26 -3.01
C ASN A 58 -5.21 -2.68 -2.99
N GLU A 59 -4.04 -2.81 -3.63
CA GLU A 59 -3.33 -4.07 -3.69
C GLU A 59 -2.98 -4.57 -2.28
N VAL A 60 -3.83 -5.44 -1.72
CA VAL A 60 -3.50 -6.33 -0.60
C VAL A 60 -2.27 -7.20 -0.96
N LEU A 61 -1.89 -7.25 -2.25
CA LEU A 61 -0.62 -7.80 -2.73
C LEU A 61 0.62 -7.07 -2.20
N ARG A 62 0.53 -5.80 -1.78
CA ARG A 62 1.58 -5.19 -0.95
C ARG A 62 1.73 -5.96 0.36
N THR A 63 0.63 -6.23 1.05
CA THR A 63 0.61 -6.95 2.34
C THR A 63 1.09 -8.41 2.23
N PHE A 64 0.81 -9.09 1.12
CA PHE A 64 1.26 -10.49 0.91
C PHE A 64 2.73 -10.59 0.46
N ASN A 65 3.26 -9.64 -0.33
CA ASN A 65 4.70 -9.59 -0.64
C ASN A 65 5.54 -9.01 0.53
N TYR A 66 4.92 -8.33 1.49
CA TYR A 66 5.60 -7.76 2.67
C TYR A 66 6.20 -8.84 3.58
N TYR A 67 5.61 -10.04 3.63
CA TYR A 67 6.14 -11.15 4.42
C TYR A 67 7.35 -11.84 3.77
N VAL A 68 7.71 -11.50 2.54
CA VAL A 68 8.83 -12.12 1.81
C VAL A 68 9.92 -11.08 1.54
N GLY A 69 10.58 -10.66 2.63
CA GLY A 69 12.03 -10.40 2.63
C GLY A 69 12.60 -9.37 1.65
N LYS A 70 11.84 -8.39 1.19
CA LYS A 70 12.40 -7.19 0.54
C LYS A 70 12.56 -6.11 1.61
N GLY A 71 13.79 -5.64 1.82
CA GLY A 71 14.11 -4.66 2.86
C GLY A 71 13.20 -3.42 2.82
N ASN A 72 13.07 -2.75 3.96
CA ASN A 72 12.16 -1.61 4.22
C ASN A 72 12.44 -0.35 3.37
N ILE A 73 13.11 -0.44 2.23
CA ILE A 73 13.52 0.72 1.43
C ILE A 73 12.48 0.98 0.33
N THR A 74 11.93 2.18 0.32
CA THR A 74 11.04 2.67 -0.73
C THR A 74 11.71 3.77 -1.55
N PHE A 75 11.37 3.82 -2.84
CA PHE A 75 11.78 4.89 -3.74
C PHE A 75 10.62 5.84 -4.01
N VAL A 76 10.89 7.14 -3.91
CA VAL A 76 9.93 8.21 -4.21
C VAL A 76 10.56 9.15 -5.24
N LYS A 77 9.78 9.60 -6.22
CA LYS A 77 10.25 10.59 -7.21
C LYS A 77 9.72 11.98 -6.89
N SER A 78 10.52 13.02 -7.12
CA SER A 78 10.07 14.41 -7.16
C SER A 78 10.72 15.15 -8.33
N VAL A 79 10.13 16.26 -8.75
CA VAL A 79 10.69 17.16 -9.75
C VAL A 79 11.28 18.38 -9.04
N VAL A 80 12.41 18.88 -9.52
CA VAL A 80 12.98 20.15 -9.03
C VAL A 80 12.20 21.30 -9.65
N ASP A 81 11.42 21.98 -8.83
CA ASP A 81 10.71 23.20 -9.22
C ASP A 81 11.70 24.36 -9.43
N GLU A 82 11.45 25.19 -10.45
CA GLU A 82 12.32 26.32 -10.82
C GLU A 82 12.52 27.33 -9.68
N GLY A 83 11.48 27.58 -8.88
CA GLY A 83 11.55 28.42 -7.67
C GLY A 83 11.76 27.64 -6.37
N GLY A 84 12.01 26.33 -6.44
CA GLY A 84 12.10 25.45 -5.29
C GLY A 84 13.44 25.54 -4.55
N ILE A 85 13.46 25.11 -3.29
CA ILE A 85 14.65 25.15 -2.42
C ILE A 85 15.84 24.31 -2.94
N LEU A 86 15.56 23.36 -3.84
CA LEU A 86 16.53 22.45 -4.42
C LEU A 86 17.16 23.00 -5.71
N ALA A 87 16.51 23.97 -6.38
CA ALA A 87 17.01 24.50 -7.64
C ALA A 87 18.38 25.15 -7.46
N HIS A 88 19.28 24.84 -8.38
CA HIS A 88 20.65 25.36 -8.45
C HIS A 88 21.51 25.09 -7.20
N ARG A 89 21.14 24.12 -6.34
CA ARG A 89 21.95 23.71 -5.19
C ARG A 89 22.78 22.46 -5.50
N GLN A 90 23.98 22.39 -4.91
CA GLN A 90 24.76 21.15 -4.89
C GLN A 90 24.18 20.16 -3.89
N ILE A 91 24.23 18.87 -4.22
CA ILE A 91 23.71 17.81 -3.33
C ILE A 91 24.30 17.89 -1.92
N LYS A 92 25.60 18.15 -1.77
CA LYS A 92 26.25 18.24 -0.46
C LYS A 92 25.74 19.40 0.41
N ASP A 93 25.16 20.43 -0.21
CA ASP A 93 24.65 21.63 0.47
C ASP A 93 23.16 21.50 0.83
N ILE A 94 22.54 20.36 0.49
CA ILE A 94 21.17 20.02 0.86
C ILE A 94 21.21 19.31 2.22
N SER A 95 20.55 19.90 3.21
CA SER A 95 20.38 19.28 4.53
C SER A 95 19.29 18.22 4.46
N LEU A 96 19.68 16.97 4.23
CA LEU A 96 18.80 15.81 4.27
C LEU A 96 18.89 15.13 5.64
N ASP A 97 17.78 14.52 6.05
CA ASP A 97 17.82 13.56 7.15
C ASP A 97 18.75 12.38 6.79
N LYS A 98 19.44 11.80 7.78
CA LYS A 98 20.40 10.71 7.56
C LYS A 98 19.78 9.47 6.91
N HIS A 99 18.46 9.31 7.04
CA HIS A 99 17.73 8.17 6.51
C HIS A 99 17.11 8.41 5.12
N LEU A 100 17.33 9.59 4.53
CA LEU A 100 16.85 9.94 3.19
C LEU A 100 18.03 10.17 2.23
N ILE A 101 18.11 9.36 1.19
CA ILE A 101 19.22 9.33 0.23
C ILE A 101 18.72 9.69 -1.16
N ILE A 102 19.45 10.51 -1.90
CA ILE A 102 19.23 10.68 -3.34
C ILE A 102 19.86 9.48 -4.05
N ALA A 103 19.04 8.56 -4.57
CA ALA A 103 19.50 7.34 -5.23
C ALA A 103 19.97 7.61 -6.67
N LYS A 104 19.27 8.49 -7.39
CA LYS A 104 19.69 8.99 -8.71
C LYS A 104 19.01 10.32 -9.04
N VAL A 105 19.62 11.06 -9.96
CA VAL A 105 18.99 12.22 -10.62
C VAL A 105 18.78 11.85 -12.08
N ILE A 106 17.67 12.26 -12.70
CA ILE A 106 17.42 12.09 -14.13
C ILE A 106 17.29 13.48 -14.74
N ARG A 107 18.11 13.78 -15.74
CA ARG A 107 18.08 15.01 -16.52
C ARG A 107 18.05 14.65 -17.99
N ASP A 108 17.12 15.23 -18.75
CA ASP A 108 16.96 14.95 -20.18
C ASP A 108 16.89 13.43 -20.48
N GLU A 109 16.07 12.70 -19.71
CA GLU A 109 15.91 11.22 -19.77
C GLU A 109 17.18 10.40 -19.45
N LYS A 110 18.27 11.03 -18.98
CA LYS A 110 19.53 10.35 -18.66
C LYS A 110 19.77 10.29 -17.16
N PRO A 111 20.13 9.11 -16.62
CA PRO A 111 20.48 8.98 -15.21
C PRO A 111 21.86 9.59 -14.93
N LEU A 112 21.93 10.42 -13.90
CA LEU A 112 23.13 11.03 -13.34
C LEU A 112 23.44 10.42 -11.97
N VAL A 113 24.73 10.24 -11.69
CA VAL A 113 25.21 9.75 -10.39
C VAL A 113 25.14 10.90 -9.36
N PRO A 114 24.39 10.74 -8.25
CA PRO A 114 24.20 11.79 -7.26
C PRO A 114 25.43 11.88 -6.35
N ASN A 115 26.43 12.64 -6.77
CA ASN A 115 27.59 12.98 -5.95
C ASN A 115 27.42 14.37 -5.31
N GLY A 116 28.21 14.65 -4.27
CA GLY A 116 28.08 15.90 -3.52
C GLY A 116 28.27 17.18 -4.34
N SER A 117 29.01 17.14 -5.44
CA SER A 117 29.23 18.28 -6.34
C SER A 117 28.16 18.48 -7.41
N LEU A 118 27.26 17.51 -7.60
CA LEU A 118 26.20 17.60 -8.61
C LEU A 118 25.25 18.75 -8.24
N VAL A 119 25.11 19.71 -9.15
CA VAL A 119 24.15 20.81 -9.02
C VAL A 119 22.82 20.40 -9.63
N LEU A 120 21.78 20.40 -8.81
CA LEU A 120 20.40 20.18 -9.24
C LEU A 120 19.92 21.36 -10.08
N GLN A 121 19.20 21.07 -11.15
CA GLN A 121 18.65 22.07 -12.06
C GLN A 121 17.12 21.93 -12.10
N PRO A 122 16.39 23.02 -12.40
CA PRO A 122 14.96 22.94 -12.67
C PRO A 122 14.63 21.83 -13.68
N ASN A 123 13.54 21.11 -13.45
CA ASN A 123 13.07 19.94 -14.22
C ASN A 123 13.89 18.66 -14.04
N ASP A 124 14.94 18.65 -13.20
CA ASP A 124 15.54 17.39 -12.78
C ASP A 124 14.51 16.52 -12.05
N ILE A 125 14.50 15.22 -12.36
CA ILE A 125 13.75 14.23 -11.58
C ILE A 125 14.71 13.64 -10.55
N ILE A 126 14.40 13.83 -9.27
CA ILE A 126 15.14 13.23 -8.16
C ILE A 126 14.42 11.95 -7.75
N VAL A 127 15.18 10.85 -7.66
CA VAL A 127 14.70 9.61 -7.03
C VAL A 127 15.30 9.51 -5.64
N TRP A 128 14.44 9.67 -4.65
CA TRP A 128 14.73 9.50 -3.23
C TRP A 128 14.64 8.03 -2.84
N SER A 129 15.43 7.63 -1.87
CA SER A 129 15.41 6.33 -1.22
C SER A 129 15.36 6.55 0.28
N GLY A 130 14.41 5.93 0.97
CA GLY A 130 14.28 6.03 2.41
C GLY A 130 13.53 4.83 2.98
N GLU A 131 13.37 4.81 4.30
CA GLU A 131 12.60 3.77 4.96
C GLU A 131 11.09 3.98 4.71
N GLU A 132 10.39 2.91 4.34
CA GLU A 132 8.94 2.92 4.22
C GLU A 132 8.31 3.03 5.61
N TYR A 133 7.51 4.06 5.83
CA TYR A 133 6.67 4.12 7.03
C TYR A 133 5.39 3.32 6.80
N PHE A 134 5.20 2.29 7.61
CA PHE A 134 3.94 1.58 7.71
C PHE A 134 3.21 2.04 8.96
N ASP A 135 1.96 2.50 8.86
CA ASP A 135 1.12 2.75 10.04
C ASP A 135 0.67 1.40 10.62
N PRO A 136 1.28 0.92 11.72
CA PRO A 136 0.99 -0.42 12.24
C PRO A 136 -0.44 -0.54 12.79
N ASN A 137 -1.09 0.58 13.09
CA ASN A 137 -2.44 0.61 13.65
C ASN A 137 -3.50 0.94 12.60
N GLY A 138 -3.10 1.46 11.43
CA GLY A 138 -3.98 1.85 10.32
C GLY A 138 -5.06 2.86 10.73
N GLN A 139 -4.81 3.66 11.77
CA GLN A 139 -5.82 4.48 12.44
C GLN A 139 -5.64 5.97 12.20
N ASP A 140 -4.41 6.40 11.93
CA ASP A 140 -4.06 7.82 11.86
C ASP A 140 -3.95 8.30 10.41
N LEU A 141 -3.63 7.40 9.46
CA LEU A 141 -3.70 7.64 8.03
C LEU A 141 -4.72 6.71 7.38
N ILE A 142 -5.81 7.30 6.88
CA ILE A 142 -6.92 6.59 6.27
C ILE A 142 -6.94 6.91 4.79
N GLU A 143 -6.93 5.88 3.95
CA GLU A 143 -7.12 6.02 2.52
C GLU A 143 -8.48 5.42 2.11
N PHE A 144 -9.24 6.15 1.29
CA PHE A 144 -10.49 5.65 0.74
C PHE A 144 -10.78 6.26 -0.64
N THR A 145 -11.59 5.55 -1.42
CA THR A 145 -12.04 6.00 -2.75
C THR A 145 -13.39 6.70 -2.64
N VAL A 146 -13.52 7.85 -3.30
CA VAL A 146 -14.77 8.61 -3.40
C VAL A 146 -15.67 7.95 -4.45
N THR A 147 -16.78 7.38 -4.01
CA THR A 147 -17.82 6.82 -4.89
C THR A 147 -18.77 7.90 -5.40
N GLU A 148 -19.58 7.61 -6.42
CA GLU A 148 -20.59 8.54 -6.95
C GLU A 148 -21.53 9.10 -5.87
N HIS A 149 -21.92 8.26 -4.90
CA HIS A 149 -22.81 8.60 -3.80
C HIS A 149 -22.09 9.12 -2.53
N HIS A 150 -20.78 9.33 -2.59
CA HIS A 150 -20.02 9.76 -1.43
C HIS A 150 -20.35 11.21 -1.07
N ALA A 151 -20.48 11.53 0.22
CA ALA A 151 -20.93 12.85 0.70
C ALA A 151 -19.98 14.01 0.35
N TRP A 152 -18.74 13.70 -0.04
CA TRP A 152 -17.72 14.67 -0.46
C TRP A 152 -17.62 14.82 -1.98
N ASN A 153 -18.30 13.98 -2.76
CA ASN A 153 -18.28 14.08 -4.20
C ASN A 153 -18.84 15.45 -4.65
N HIS A 154 -18.16 16.09 -5.62
CA HIS A 154 -18.46 17.42 -6.14
C HIS A 154 -18.40 18.56 -5.10
N LYS A 155 -17.65 18.39 -3.99
CA LYS A 155 -17.40 19.45 -3.01
C LYS A 155 -15.95 19.91 -3.05
N TYR A 156 -15.75 21.21 -2.81
CA TYR A 156 -14.41 21.71 -2.53
C TYR A 156 -14.01 21.33 -1.11
N ILE A 157 -12.71 21.08 -0.89
CA ILE A 157 -12.19 20.73 0.43
C ILE A 157 -12.53 21.81 1.47
N ARG A 158 -12.50 23.10 1.12
CA ARG A 158 -12.86 24.20 2.02
C ARG A 158 -14.33 24.16 2.50
N ASP A 159 -15.21 23.49 1.75
CA ASP A 159 -16.63 23.38 2.08
C ASP A 159 -16.93 22.14 2.94
N LEU A 160 -15.91 21.31 3.20
CA LEU A 160 -16.00 20.19 4.13
C LEU A 160 -15.83 20.74 5.55
N ASN A 161 -16.89 20.68 6.35
CA ASN A 161 -16.84 20.97 7.79
C ASN A 161 -16.09 19.85 8.54
N LEU A 162 -14.80 19.69 8.26
CA LEU A 162 -13.95 18.71 8.91
C LEU A 162 -13.64 19.18 10.35
N PRO A 163 -13.70 18.27 11.34
CA PRO A 163 -13.18 18.57 12.67
C PRO A 163 -11.68 18.88 12.65
N ASP A 164 -11.20 19.64 13.62
CA ASP A 164 -9.79 20.09 13.71
C ASP A 164 -8.77 18.93 13.77
N ASN A 165 -9.19 17.74 14.21
CA ASN A 165 -8.36 16.55 14.25
C ASN A 165 -8.34 15.77 12.93
N LYS A 166 -8.91 16.31 11.83
CA LYS A 166 -8.93 15.67 10.52
C LYS A 166 -8.36 16.60 9.47
N LEU A 167 -7.46 16.07 8.65
CA LEU A 167 -6.84 16.81 7.55
C LEU A 167 -6.79 15.93 6.30
N ILE A 168 -7.38 16.39 5.20
CA ILE A 168 -7.12 15.77 3.91
C ILE A 168 -5.72 16.22 3.47
N ILE A 169 -4.82 15.26 3.27
CA ILE A 169 -3.41 15.52 2.92
C ILE A 169 -3.27 15.66 1.41
N SER A 170 -3.84 14.72 0.66
CA SER A 170 -3.73 14.66 -0.79
C SER A 170 -4.90 13.91 -1.40
N ILE A 171 -5.10 14.16 -2.69
CA ILE A 171 -5.98 13.38 -3.56
C ILE A 171 -5.10 12.71 -4.60
N ASN A 172 -5.26 11.41 -4.79
CA ASN A 172 -4.69 10.71 -5.93
C ASN A 172 -5.79 10.53 -6.99
N ARG A 173 -5.59 11.18 -8.13
CA ARG A 173 -6.51 11.17 -9.28
C ARG A 173 -5.72 10.80 -10.52
N ASN A 174 -6.15 9.76 -11.23
CA ASN A 174 -5.48 9.27 -12.44
C ASN A 174 -3.96 9.01 -12.24
N ASP A 175 -3.60 8.41 -11.10
CA ASP A 175 -2.21 8.13 -10.68
C ASP A 175 -1.33 9.37 -10.42
N GLU A 176 -1.93 10.57 -10.35
CA GLU A 176 -1.26 11.80 -9.97
C GLU A 176 -1.64 12.22 -8.54
N ILE A 177 -0.63 12.55 -7.74
CA ILE A 177 -0.82 13.09 -6.40
C ILE A 177 -1.07 14.59 -6.51
N ILE A 178 -2.28 15.01 -6.14
CA ILE A 178 -2.73 16.39 -6.08
C ILE A 178 -2.71 16.84 -4.61
N PRO A 179 -1.96 17.90 -4.26
CA PRO A 179 -2.02 18.49 -2.93
C PRO A 179 -3.45 18.91 -2.57
N ALA A 180 -3.88 18.56 -1.36
CA ALA A 180 -5.20 18.93 -0.86
C ALA A 180 -5.19 20.41 -0.43
N THR A 181 -5.78 21.27 -1.26
CA THR A 181 -5.98 22.69 -0.97
C THR A 181 -7.46 22.99 -0.83
N GLY A 182 -7.81 24.13 -0.23
CA GLY A 182 -9.22 24.53 -0.09
C GLY A 182 -9.96 24.63 -1.43
N SER A 183 -9.26 24.92 -2.54
CA SER A 183 -9.79 24.99 -3.90
C SER A 183 -9.82 23.65 -4.64
N THR A 184 -9.31 22.58 -4.05
CA THR A 184 -9.34 21.25 -4.67
C THR A 184 -10.77 20.71 -4.65
N LEU A 185 -11.35 20.48 -5.83
CA LEU A 185 -12.66 19.85 -6.00
C LEU A 185 -12.52 18.33 -5.95
N ILE A 186 -13.26 17.66 -5.06
CA ILE A 186 -13.29 16.20 -4.96
C ILE A 186 -14.25 15.62 -6.01
N GLN A 187 -13.83 14.56 -6.69
CA GLN A 187 -14.54 13.89 -7.77
C GLN A 187 -14.68 12.39 -7.48
N THR A 188 -15.62 11.73 -8.18
CA THR A 188 -15.71 10.26 -8.20
C THR A 188 -14.37 9.65 -8.62
N GLU A 189 -14.01 8.50 -8.04
CA GLU A 189 -12.74 7.77 -8.23
C GLU A 189 -11.49 8.41 -7.61
N ASP A 190 -11.61 9.59 -6.99
CA ASP A 190 -10.53 10.15 -6.18
C ASP A 190 -10.18 9.22 -5.02
N ARG A 191 -8.89 8.91 -4.87
CA ARG A 191 -8.35 8.30 -3.65
C ARG A 191 -7.90 9.40 -2.70
N VAL A 192 -8.57 9.51 -1.56
CA VAL A 192 -8.33 10.57 -0.58
C VAL A 192 -7.47 10.02 0.54
N LEU A 193 -6.33 10.66 0.78
CA LEU A 193 -5.51 10.42 1.97
C LEU A 193 -5.93 11.38 3.08
N LEU A 194 -6.49 10.84 4.15
CA LEU A 194 -6.99 11.56 5.31
C LEU A 194 -6.14 11.25 6.54
N PHE A 195 -5.55 12.28 7.13
CA PHE A 195 -5.04 12.20 8.49
C PHE A 195 -6.18 12.32 9.51
N LYS A 196 -6.14 11.48 10.54
CA LYS A 196 -7.04 11.49 11.68
C LYS A 196 -6.23 11.48 12.96
N GLY A 197 -6.05 12.65 13.56
CA GLY A 197 -5.44 12.79 14.87
C GLY A 197 -6.30 12.21 15.99
N LYS A 198 -5.66 11.82 17.09
CA LYS A 198 -6.36 11.43 18.32
C LYS A 198 -7.06 12.65 18.92
N ASN A 199 -8.33 12.50 19.31
CA ASN A 199 -9.03 13.53 20.06
C ASN A 199 -8.38 13.66 21.44
N THR A 200 -7.57 14.69 21.64
CA THR A 200 -7.21 15.16 22.98
C THR A 200 -8.40 15.93 23.54
N LYS A 201 -9.26 15.26 24.29
CA LYS A 201 -10.12 15.90 25.29
C LYS A 201 -9.43 15.83 26.64
#